data_AF-X0Z2P0-F1
#
_entry.id   AF-X0Z2P0-F1
#
_cell.length_a   1.000
_cell.length_b   1.000
_cell.length_c   1.000
_cell.angle_alpha   90.00
_cell.angle_beta   90.00
_cell.angle_gamma   90.00
#
_symmetry.space_group_name_H-M   'P 1'
#
loop_
_entity.id
_entity.type
_entity.pdbx_description
1 polymer ?
#
loop_
_entity_poly.entity_id
_entity_poly.type
_entity_poly.pdbx_seq_one_letter_code
_entity_poly.pdbx_strand_id
1 'polypeptide(L)'
;NHLKFTKDLKLIPKIYATNYFLKDETGKYLNGKMDKRAWLLWAEGRVYGEYEAIETPVGLIPKYEDLRSLFIRELDKDYTKAEYIQQFFLRVVKYLEKMERMSKIFENIEIPAAFSKELKGQTERLKLAKTKYGEDIISPFKFLDI
;
A
#
# COMPACT_ATOMS: atom_id res chain seq x y z
N ASN A 1 -21.57 10.74 -1.42
CA ASN A 1 -22.07 9.51 -2.08
C ASN A 1 -21.19 8.29 -1.79
N HIS A 2 -19.88 8.31 -2.08
CA HIS A 2 -18.99 7.14 -1.88
C HIS A 2 -19.03 6.51 -0.47
N LEU A 3 -19.05 7.30 0.61
CA LEU A 3 -19.10 6.77 1.98
C LEU A 3 -20.47 6.20 2.39
N LYS A 4 -21.55 6.64 1.75
CA LYS A 4 -22.91 6.17 2.06
C LYS A 4 -23.26 4.91 1.26
N PHE A 5 -22.62 4.73 0.10
CA PHE A 5 -22.86 3.63 -0.84
C PHE A 5 -22.71 2.24 -0.19
N THR A 6 -21.87 2.10 0.83
CA THR A 6 -21.62 0.80 1.49
C THR A 6 -22.72 0.37 2.45
N LYS A 7 -23.65 1.26 2.86
CA LYS A 7 -24.63 1.00 3.92
C LYS A 7 -25.57 -0.17 3.62
N ASP A 8 -25.95 -0.32 2.35
CA ASP A 8 -26.96 -1.28 1.93
C ASP A 8 -26.35 -2.51 1.23
N LEU A 9 -25.01 -2.61 1.21
CA LEU A 9 -24.30 -3.73 0.59
C LEU A 9 -24.22 -4.92 1.55
N LYS A 10 -24.75 -6.07 1.11
CA LYS A 10 -24.56 -7.36 1.81
C LYS A 10 -23.11 -7.84 1.76
N LEU A 11 -22.40 -7.51 0.68
CA LEU A 11 -21.01 -7.84 0.45
C LEU A 11 -20.28 -6.56 0.09
N ILE A 12 -19.34 -6.14 0.94
CA ILE A 12 -18.58 -4.90 0.75
C ILE A 12 -17.33 -5.23 -0.07
N PRO A 13 -17.13 -4.61 -1.26
CA PRO A 13 -15.94 -4.85 -2.06
C PRO A 13 -14.69 -4.31 -1.35
N LYS A 14 -13.60 -5.07 -1.44
CA LYS A 14 -12.28 -4.59 -0.99
C LYS A 14 -11.73 -3.62 -2.02
N ILE A 15 -11.22 -2.48 -1.55
CA ILE A 15 -10.61 -1.44 -2.40
C ILE A 15 -9.09 -1.60 -2.33
N TYR A 16 -8.45 -1.63 -3.49
CA TYR A 16 -7.00 -1.75 -3.62
C TYR A 16 -6.42 -0.53 -4.32
N ALA A 17 -5.19 -0.17 -3.95
CA ALA A 17 -4.38 0.82 -4.63
C ALA A 17 -3.13 0.13 -5.19
N THR A 18 -2.81 0.38 -6.46
CA THR A 18 -1.65 -0.23 -7.13
C THR A 18 -0.80 0.85 -7.79
N ASN A 19 0.52 0.68 -7.79
CA ASN A 19 1.43 1.55 -8.51
C ASN A 19 2.41 0.74 -9.38
N TYR A 20 2.09 0.60 -10.67
CA TYR A 20 2.93 -0.10 -11.64
C TYR A 20 4.11 0.74 -12.17
N PHE A 21 4.21 2.00 -11.74
CA PHE A 21 5.14 2.98 -12.30
C PHE A 21 6.28 3.33 -11.35
N LEU A 22 6.48 2.53 -10.29
CA LEU A 22 7.65 2.67 -9.43
C LEU A 22 8.92 2.48 -10.26
N LYS A 23 9.91 3.34 -10.00
CA LYS A 23 11.21 3.34 -10.65
C LYS A 23 12.31 3.25 -9.61
N ASP A 24 13.41 2.61 -9.98
CA ASP A 24 14.66 2.66 -9.22
C ASP A 24 15.39 4.01 -9.42
N GLU A 25 16.55 4.13 -8.77
CA GLU A 25 17.40 5.32 -8.84
C GLU A 25 17.98 5.58 -10.24
N THR A 26 18.03 4.56 -11.09
CA THR A 26 18.45 4.67 -12.50
C THR A 26 17.31 5.10 -13.42
N GLY A 27 16.08 5.20 -12.89
CA GLY A 27 14.87 5.54 -13.64
C GLY A 27 14.21 4.34 -14.34
N LYS A 28 14.69 3.12 -14.11
CA LYS A 28 14.12 1.89 -14.67
C LYS A 28 12.91 1.45 -13.85
N TYR A 29 11.86 1.00 -14.52
CA TYR A 29 10.66 0.50 -13.85
C TYR A 29 10.94 -0.77 -13.04
N LEU A 30 10.38 -0.83 -11.83
CA LEU A 30 10.46 -1.99 -10.95
C LEU A 30 9.50 -3.12 -11.31
N ASN A 31 8.60 -2.89 -12.28
CA ASN A 31 7.59 -3.84 -12.70
C ASN A 31 7.70 -4.11 -14.20
N GLY A 32 7.59 -5.38 -14.58
CA GLY A 32 7.29 -5.80 -15.94
C GLY A 32 5.82 -5.55 -16.29
N LYS A 33 5.50 -5.55 -17.60
CA LYS A 33 4.10 -5.41 -18.06
C LYS A 33 3.22 -6.56 -17.58
N MET A 34 3.79 -7.77 -17.50
CA MET A 34 3.09 -9.01 -17.13
C MET A 34 2.91 -9.18 -15.62
N ASP A 35 3.70 -8.47 -14.80
CA ASP A 35 3.67 -8.54 -13.34
C ASP A 35 2.28 -8.21 -12.76
N LYS A 36 1.46 -7.47 -13.53
CA LYS A 36 0.04 -7.19 -13.25
C LYS A 36 -0.78 -8.43 -12.92
N ARG A 37 -0.45 -9.58 -13.49
CA ARG A 37 -1.11 -10.85 -13.21
C ARG A 37 -0.94 -11.26 -11.74
N ALA A 38 0.28 -11.17 -11.22
CA ALA A 38 0.55 -11.50 -9.81
C ALA A 38 -0.19 -10.55 -8.86
N TRP A 39 -0.24 -9.25 -9.18
CA TRP A 39 -0.95 -8.25 -8.37
C TRP A 39 -2.46 -8.49 -8.31
N LEU A 40 -3.07 -8.87 -9.45
CA LEU A 40 -4.50 -9.18 -9.51
C LEU A 40 -4.84 -10.46 -8.74
N LEU A 41 -4.04 -11.51 -8.90
CA LEU A 41 -4.24 -12.79 -8.20
C LEU A 41 -4.06 -12.65 -6.69
N TRP A 42 -3.11 -11.83 -6.22
CA TRP A 42 -3.01 -11.53 -4.80
C TRP A 42 -4.26 -10.80 -4.29
N ALA A 43 -4.76 -9.80 -5.02
CA ALA A 43 -5.97 -9.07 -4.64
C ALA A 43 -7.22 -9.98 -4.63
N GLU A 44 -7.31 -10.91 -5.58
CA GLU A 44 -8.34 -11.95 -5.62
C GLU A 44 -8.27 -12.88 -4.40
N GLY A 45 -7.09 -13.47 -4.13
CA GLY A 45 -6.91 -14.33 -2.96
C GLY A 45 -7.20 -13.59 -1.65
N ARG A 46 -6.86 -12.29 -1.56
CA ARG A 46 -7.27 -11.44 -0.44
C ARG A 46 -8.78 -11.27 -0.36
N VAL A 47 -9.52 -11.19 -1.47
CA VAL A 47 -11.00 -11.15 -1.45
C VAL A 47 -11.57 -12.45 -0.89
N TYR A 48 -11.02 -13.60 -1.28
CA TYR A 48 -11.47 -14.92 -0.82
C TYR A 48 -10.91 -15.36 0.55
N GLY A 49 -9.99 -14.59 1.14
CA GLY A 49 -9.41 -14.90 2.45
C GLY A 49 -8.25 -15.91 2.40
N GLU A 50 -7.67 -16.15 1.22
CA GLU A 50 -6.57 -17.08 0.99
C GLU A 50 -5.21 -16.52 1.44
N TYR A 51 -5.07 -15.19 1.43
CA TYR A 51 -3.85 -14.51 1.82
C TYR A 51 -4.06 -13.62 3.04
N GLU A 52 -3.06 -13.59 3.92
CA GLU A 52 -2.93 -12.56 4.95
C GLU A 52 -2.26 -11.30 4.36
N ALA A 53 -2.08 -10.26 5.18
CA ALA A 53 -1.40 -9.04 4.75
C ALA A 53 -0.64 -8.42 5.91
N ILE A 54 0.34 -7.59 5.59
CA ILE A 54 1.12 -6.83 6.58
C ILE A 54 0.46 -5.47 6.75
N GLU A 55 0.19 -5.09 8.00
CA GLU A 55 -0.31 -3.75 8.31
C GLU A 55 0.80 -2.72 8.26
N THR A 56 0.56 -1.63 7.55
CA THR A 56 1.45 -0.47 7.47
C THR A 56 0.66 0.80 7.74
N PRO A 57 1.31 1.94 8.03
CA PRO A 57 0.63 3.22 8.19
C PRO A 57 -0.28 3.61 7.02
N VAL A 58 0.03 3.14 5.80
CA VAL A 58 -0.67 3.48 4.56
C VAL A 58 -1.66 2.41 4.07
N GLY A 59 -1.89 1.37 4.89
CA GLY A 59 -2.80 0.28 4.58
C GLY A 59 -2.11 -1.08 4.59
N LEU A 60 -2.77 -2.07 4.00
CA LEU A 60 -2.31 -3.45 3.98
C LEU A 60 -1.48 -3.73 2.71
N ILE A 61 -0.33 -4.39 2.88
CA ILE A 61 0.55 -4.81 1.78
C ILE A 61 0.69 -6.35 1.76
N PRO A 62 0.98 -6.95 0.59
CA PRO A 62 1.26 -8.40 0.48
C PRO A 62 2.43 -8.84 1.34
N LYS A 63 2.40 -10.10 1.81
CA LYS A 63 3.60 -10.75 2.34
C LYS A 63 4.54 -11.12 1.18
N TYR A 64 5.84 -11.09 1.44
CA TYR A 64 6.85 -11.46 0.44
C TYR A 64 6.62 -12.87 -0.13
N GLU A 65 6.33 -13.84 0.73
CA GLU A 65 6.21 -15.25 0.32
C GLU A 65 4.98 -15.50 -0.58
N ASP A 66 3.89 -14.76 -0.37
CA ASP A 66 2.71 -14.81 -1.25
C ASP A 66 3.10 -14.38 -2.66
N LEU A 67 3.79 -13.23 -2.77
CA LEU A 67 4.23 -12.70 -4.06
C LEU A 67 5.25 -13.61 -4.71
N ARG A 68 6.27 -14.06 -3.97
CA ARG A 68 7.29 -14.96 -4.51
C ARG A 68 6.65 -16.20 -5.13
N SER A 69 5.70 -16.81 -4.42
CA SER A 69 4.96 -17.98 -4.92
C SER A 69 4.15 -17.66 -6.17
N LEU A 70 3.45 -16.52 -6.20
CA LEU A 70 2.67 -16.08 -7.37
C LEU A 70 3.56 -15.79 -8.59
N PHE A 71 4.69 -15.12 -8.40
CA PHE A 71 5.63 -14.80 -9.49
C PHE A 71 6.27 -16.06 -10.09
N ILE A 72 6.65 -17.03 -9.26
CA ILE A 72 7.16 -18.32 -9.75
C ILE A 72 6.05 -19.05 -10.52
N ARG A 73 4.87 -19.18 -9.93
CA ARG A 73 3.75 -19.97 -10.50
C ARG A 73 3.21 -19.38 -11.80
N GLU A 74 3.08 -18.06 -11.89
CA GLU A 74 2.32 -17.39 -12.95
C GLU A 74 3.20 -16.78 -14.04
N LEU A 75 4.47 -16.51 -13.73
CA LEU A 75 5.38 -15.76 -14.59
C LEU A 75 6.73 -16.46 -14.77
N ASP A 76 6.96 -17.61 -14.14
CA ASP A 76 8.26 -18.32 -14.14
C ASP A 76 9.43 -17.38 -13.80
N LYS A 77 9.18 -16.47 -12.85
CA LYS A 77 10.13 -15.42 -12.44
C LYS A 77 10.50 -15.59 -10.97
N ASP A 78 11.80 -15.62 -10.68
CA ASP A 78 12.28 -15.52 -9.30
C ASP A 78 12.13 -14.08 -8.80
N TYR A 79 11.13 -13.86 -7.95
CA TYR A 79 10.85 -12.56 -7.33
C TYR A 79 11.64 -12.42 -6.02
N THR A 80 12.62 -11.54 -6.05
CA THR A 80 13.62 -11.43 -4.99
C THR A 80 13.14 -10.58 -3.81
N LYS A 81 13.71 -10.79 -2.63
CA LYS A 81 13.49 -9.91 -1.46
C LYS A 81 13.90 -8.47 -1.74
N ALA A 82 14.93 -8.26 -2.56
CA ALA A 82 15.38 -6.93 -2.95
C ALA A 82 14.32 -6.20 -3.78
N GLU A 83 13.71 -6.85 -4.77
CA GLU A 83 12.59 -6.29 -5.55
C GLU A 83 11.40 -5.96 -4.64
N TYR A 84 11.06 -6.87 -3.72
CA TYR A 84 10.00 -6.64 -2.74
C TYR A 84 10.25 -5.41 -1.86
N ILE A 85 11.45 -5.28 -1.30
CA ILE A 85 11.81 -4.10 -0.49
C ILE A 85 11.71 -2.82 -1.33
N GLN A 86 12.20 -2.82 -2.57
CA GLN A 86 12.15 -1.64 -3.43
C GLN A 86 10.71 -1.24 -3.80
N GLN A 87 9.81 -2.21 -3.93
CA GLN A 87 8.41 -1.94 -4.27
C GLN A 87 7.58 -1.51 -3.05
N PHE A 88 7.95 -1.95 -1.84
CA PHE A 88 7.12 -1.80 -0.63
C PHE A 88 7.79 -1.06 0.53
N PHE A 89 8.97 -0.46 0.38
CA PHE A 89 9.47 0.45 1.43
C PHE A 89 8.47 1.60 1.64
N LEU A 90 8.39 2.05 2.88
CA LEU A 90 7.60 3.21 3.24
C LEU A 90 8.50 4.44 3.26
N ARG A 91 8.43 5.29 2.22
CA ARG A 91 9.11 6.61 2.20
C ARG A 91 8.31 7.59 3.06
N VAL A 92 8.50 7.55 4.37
CA VAL A 92 7.66 8.26 5.34
C VAL A 92 7.64 9.76 5.08
N VAL A 93 8.81 10.36 4.80
CA VAL A 93 8.91 11.79 4.49
C VAL A 93 8.07 12.15 3.27
N LYS A 94 8.15 11.37 2.19
CA LYS A 94 7.36 11.60 0.97
C LYS A 94 5.86 11.42 1.17
N TYR A 95 5.46 10.49 2.02
CA TYR A 95 4.06 10.35 2.41
C TYR A 95 3.59 11.54 3.25
N LEU A 96 4.37 12.02 4.21
CA LEU A 96 4.02 13.20 5.02
C LEU A 96 3.93 14.47 4.16
N GLU A 97 4.88 14.71 3.26
CA GLU A 97 4.81 15.79 2.24
C GLU A 97 3.52 15.69 1.41
N LYS A 98 3.15 14.47 1.00
CA LYS A 98 1.89 14.22 0.28
C LYS A 98 0.68 14.56 1.16
N MET A 99 0.63 14.13 2.42
CA MET A 99 -0.51 14.40 3.31
C MET A 99 -0.68 15.90 3.58
N GLU A 100 0.42 16.64 3.72
CA GLU A 100 0.38 18.09 3.85
C GLU A 100 -0.22 18.75 2.61
N ARG A 101 0.25 18.36 1.42
CA ARG A 101 -0.30 18.85 0.14
C ARG A 101 -1.79 18.54 0.01
N MET A 102 -2.20 17.31 0.34
CA MET A 102 -3.61 16.92 0.30
C MET A 102 -4.44 17.74 1.29
N SER A 103 -3.94 17.95 2.50
CA SER A 103 -4.63 18.76 3.51
C SER A 103 -4.88 20.19 3.00
N LYS A 104 -3.87 20.82 2.39
CA LYS A 104 -3.99 22.17 1.78
C LYS A 104 -5.00 22.21 0.64
N ILE A 105 -5.01 21.21 -0.24
CA ILE A 105 -5.96 21.14 -1.37
C ILE A 105 -7.41 21.05 -0.88
N PHE A 106 -7.66 20.26 0.17
CA PHE A 106 -9.02 19.98 0.64
C PHE A 106 -9.49 20.90 1.78
N GLU A 107 -8.65 21.81 2.29
CA GLU A 107 -8.99 22.69 3.41
C GLU A 107 -10.22 23.57 3.13
N ASN A 108 -10.34 24.05 1.88
CA ASN A 108 -11.42 24.95 1.46
C ASN A 108 -12.48 24.24 0.59
N ILE A 109 -12.50 22.91 0.60
CA ILE A 109 -13.47 22.10 -0.16
C ILE A 109 -14.43 21.46 0.84
N GLU A 110 -15.73 21.53 0.57
CA GLU A 110 -16.70 20.79 1.38
C GLU A 110 -16.51 19.28 1.17
N ILE A 111 -15.91 18.63 2.16
CA ILE A 111 -15.64 17.20 2.16
C ILE A 111 -16.24 16.53 3.41
N PRO A 112 -16.63 15.25 3.35
CA PRO A 112 -17.13 14.55 4.52
C PRO A 112 -16.10 14.53 5.65
N ALA A 113 -16.54 14.76 6.89
CA ALA A 113 -15.66 14.76 8.07
C ALA A 113 -14.84 13.45 8.22
N ALA A 114 -15.38 12.32 7.77
CA ALA A 114 -14.68 11.04 7.75
C ALA A 114 -13.41 11.05 6.87
N PHE A 115 -13.39 11.81 5.77
CA PHE A 115 -12.20 11.97 4.94
C PHE A 115 -11.09 12.70 5.71
N SER A 116 -11.41 13.86 6.31
CA SER A 116 -10.45 14.62 7.11
C SER A 116 -9.95 13.82 8.31
N LYS A 117 -10.83 13.01 8.92
CA LYS A 117 -10.45 12.09 10.00
C LYS A 117 -9.44 11.05 9.53
N GLU A 118 -9.67 10.41 8.37
CA GLU A 118 -8.74 9.41 7.84
C GLU A 118 -7.41 10.04 7.40
N LEU A 119 -7.44 11.22 6.76
CA LEU A 119 -6.23 11.95 6.37
C LEU A 119 -5.36 12.29 7.58
N LYS A 120 -5.97 12.77 8.67
CA LYS A 120 -5.29 13.01 9.95
C LYS A 120 -4.80 11.70 10.57
N GLY A 121 -5.63 10.67 10.62
CA GLY A 121 -5.29 9.36 11.18
C GLY A 121 -4.09 8.72 10.48
N GLN A 122 -4.06 8.72 9.15
CA GLN A 122 -2.93 8.24 8.37
C GLN A 122 -1.66 9.06 8.60
N THR A 123 -1.80 10.39 8.71
CA THR A 123 -0.68 11.29 9.04
C THR A 123 -0.07 10.95 10.40
N GLU A 124 -0.88 10.71 11.42
CA GLU A 124 -0.38 10.32 12.74
C GLU A 124 0.25 8.93 12.75
N ARG A 125 -0.34 7.93 12.05
CA ARG A 125 0.30 6.61 11.89
C ARG A 125 1.69 6.72 11.24
N LEU A 126 1.84 7.60 10.24
CA LEU A 126 3.12 7.86 9.58
C LEU A 126 4.15 8.49 10.54
N LYS A 127 3.74 9.51 11.31
CA LYS A 127 4.61 10.14 12.31
C LYS A 127 5.06 9.15 13.38
N LEU A 128 4.12 8.35 13.91
CA LEU A 128 4.42 7.31 14.88
C LEU A 128 5.40 6.27 14.34
N ALA A 129 5.23 5.83 13.09
CA ALA A 129 6.18 4.93 12.45
C ALA A 129 7.57 5.58 12.31
N LYS A 130 7.64 6.85 11.87
CA LYS A 130 8.91 7.58 11.81
C LYS A 130 9.61 7.64 13.17
N THR A 131 8.89 7.98 14.24
CA THR A 131 9.44 8.03 15.59
C THR A 131 9.85 6.65 16.10
N LYS A 132 9.02 5.62 15.90
CA LYS A 132 9.27 4.24 16.35
C LYS A 132 10.54 3.66 15.72
N TYR A 133 10.71 3.84 14.41
CA TYR A 133 11.80 3.19 13.67
C TYR A 133 13.01 4.09 13.44
N GLY A 134 12.90 5.41 13.68
CA GLY A 134 13.99 6.37 13.54
C GLY A 134 14.48 6.56 12.09
N GLU A 135 13.68 6.16 11.10
CA GLU A 135 14.08 6.10 9.69
C GLU A 135 13.09 6.84 8.77
N ASP A 136 13.63 7.47 7.74
CA ASP A 136 12.84 8.14 6.70
C ASP A 136 12.30 7.19 5.62
N ILE A 137 12.98 6.04 5.44
CA ILE A 137 12.60 4.96 4.54
C ILE A 137 12.58 3.68 5.35
N ILE A 138 11.39 3.11 5.56
CA ILE A 138 11.21 1.95 6.43
C ILE A 138 10.98 0.70 5.56
N SER A 139 11.78 -0.34 5.79
CA SER A 139 11.61 -1.63 5.12
C SER A 139 10.26 -2.27 5.47
N PRO A 140 9.56 -2.91 4.49
CA PRO A 140 8.29 -3.61 4.77
C PRO A 140 8.44 -4.72 5.82
N PHE A 141 9.65 -5.30 5.96
CA PHE A 141 9.93 -6.36 6.93
C PHE A 141 9.89 -5.87 8.39
N LYS A 142 10.02 -4.57 8.65
CA LYS A 142 9.92 -4.01 10.02
C LYS A 142 8.49 -3.99 10.58
N PHE A 143 7.50 -4.28 9.74
CA PHE A 143 6.09 -4.34 10.11
C PHE A 143 5.59 -5.77 10.33
N LEU A 144 6.46 -6.79 10.26
CA LEU A 144 6.06 -8.20 10.46
C LEU A 144 5.81 -8.57 11.93
N ASP A 145 6.38 -7.80 12.86
CA ASP A 145 6.37 -8.09 14.31
C ASP A 145 5.45 -7.16 15.10
N ILE A 146 4.36 -6.67 14.50
CA ILE A 146 3.33 -5.86 15.17
C ILE A 146 2.10 -6.71 15.47
#